data_AF-F0GBR9-F1
#
_entry.id   AF-F0GBR9-F1
#
_cell.length_a   1.000
_cell.length_b   1.000
_cell.length_c   1.000
_cell.angle_alpha   90.00
_cell.angle_beta   90.00
_cell.angle_gamma   90.00
#
_symmetry.space_group_name_H-M   'P 1'
#
loop_
_entity.id
_entity.type
_entity.pdbx_description
1 polymer ?
#
loop_
_entity_poly.entity_id
_entity_poly.type
_entity_poly.pdbx_seq_one_letter_code
_entity_poly.pdbx_strand_id
1 'polypeptide(L)'
;TLWLDVARRDWSDALLGACEMTRAQMPRIVEGNAPSGTLRADVARVLGLSEAVVVAGGGGDNATSALGIGAIHAGDGFVSLGTSGVLSVVGDRFTPNPASAVHAFCH
;
A
#
# COMPACT_ATOMS: atom_id res chain seq x y z
N THR A 1 -4.18 8.13 2.61
CA THR A 1 -4.32 8.67 3.98
C THR A 1 -3.83 10.11 4.09
N LEU A 2 -2.79 10.51 3.34
CA LEU A 2 -2.13 11.82 3.47
C LEU A 2 -1.45 12.07 4.84
N TRP A 3 -1.33 11.05 5.69
CA TRP A 3 -0.57 11.11 6.93
C TRP A 3 0.81 10.43 6.83
N LEU A 4 1.09 9.75 5.72
CA LEU A 4 2.35 9.03 5.51
C LEU A 4 3.39 9.95 4.87
N ASP A 5 4.60 9.97 5.42
CA ASP A 5 5.78 10.40 4.68
C ASP A 5 6.20 9.28 3.74
N VAL A 6 5.85 9.42 2.47
CA VAL A 6 6.07 8.40 1.43
C VAL A 6 7.55 8.13 1.20
N ALA A 7 8.41 9.15 1.31
CA ALA A 7 9.85 9.01 1.12
C ALA A 7 10.49 8.21 2.27
N ARG A 8 10.02 8.44 3.50
CA ARG A 8 10.49 7.74 4.71
C ARG A 8 9.79 6.42 4.96
N ARG A 9 8.68 6.14 4.26
CA ARG A 9 7.81 4.97 4.47
C ARG A 9 7.35 4.83 5.93
N ASP A 10 7.05 5.97 6.55
CA ASP A 10 6.64 6.05 7.95
C ASP A 10 5.57 7.14 8.14
N TRP A 11 4.84 7.08 9.24
CA TRP A 11 3.90 8.13 9.61
C TRP A 11 4.62 9.47 9.79
N SER A 12 4.00 10.56 9.34
CA SER A 12 4.48 11.92 9.55
C SER A 12 3.81 12.55 10.76
N ASP A 13 4.59 12.83 11.81
CA ASP A 13 4.08 13.50 13.01
C ASP A 13 3.51 14.90 12.71
N ALA A 14 4.09 15.59 11.74
CA ALA A 14 3.60 16.91 11.32
C ALA A 14 2.22 16.82 10.65
N LEU A 15 2.02 15.85 9.76
CA LEU A 15 0.73 15.66 9.05
C LEU A 15 -0.34 15.12 9.99
N LEU A 16 0.02 14.21 10.91
CA LEU A 16 -0.89 13.75 11.96
C LEU A 16 -1.27 14.90 12.91
N GLY A 17 -0.28 15.68 13.37
CA GLY A 17 -0.51 16.82 14.25
C GLY A 17 -1.40 17.90 13.64
N ALA A 18 -1.29 18.15 12.33
CA ALA A 18 -2.18 19.05 11.60
C ALA A 18 -3.65 18.59 11.57
N CYS A 19 -3.91 17.32 11.88
CA CYS A 19 -5.24 16.73 11.99
C CYS A 19 -5.62 16.35 13.43
N GLU A 20 -4.88 16.85 14.44
CA GLU A 20 -5.08 16.52 15.86
C GLU A 20 -4.99 15.00 16.15
N MET A 21 -4.13 14.29 15.40
CA MET A 21 -3.90 12.86 15.54
C MET A 21 -2.51 12.54 16.07
N THR A 22 -2.35 11.33 16.58
CA THR A 22 -1.09 10.78 17.08
C THR A 22 -0.78 9.43 16.43
N ARG A 23 0.50 9.02 16.45
CA ARG A 23 0.92 7.70 15.96
C ARG A 23 0.23 6.54 16.67
N ALA A 24 -0.14 6.70 17.95
CA ALA A 24 -0.82 5.66 18.72
C ALA A 24 -2.21 5.29 18.16
N GLN A 25 -2.81 6.19 17.38
CA GLN A 25 -4.09 5.96 16.70
C GLN A 25 -3.90 5.36 15.30
N MET A 26 -2.67 5.22 14.82
CA MET A 26 -2.37 4.66 13.51
C MET A 26 -2.04 3.17 13.60
N PRO A 27 -2.33 2.38 12.56
CA PRO A 27 -1.87 1.00 12.50
C PRO A 27 -0.34 0.95 12.34
N ARG A 28 0.25 -0.18 12.75
CA ARG A 28 1.64 -0.50 12.41
C ARG A 28 1.78 -0.62 10.90
N ILE A 29 2.79 0.04 10.33
CA ILE A 29 3.14 -0.08 8.92
C ILE A 29 3.93 -1.37 8.70
N VAL A 30 3.62 -2.07 7.63
CA VAL A 30 4.35 -3.23 7.12
C VAL A 30 4.48 -3.13 5.61
N GLU A 31 5.53 -3.72 5.06
CA GLU A 31 5.65 -3.90 3.62
C GLU A 31 4.57 -4.86 3.09
N GLY A 32 4.11 -4.64 1.87
CA GLY A 32 2.97 -5.40 1.33
C GLY A 32 3.22 -6.90 1.22
N ASN A 33 4.48 -7.29 0.96
CA ASN A 33 4.92 -8.69 0.90
C ASN A 33 5.35 -9.27 2.26
N ALA A 34 5.34 -8.49 3.34
CA ALA A 34 5.74 -8.96 4.66
C ALA A 34 4.55 -9.60 5.41
N PRO A 35 4.79 -10.55 6.33
CA PRO A 35 3.76 -11.06 7.24
C PRO A 35 3.18 -9.94 8.11
N SER A 36 1.85 -9.82 8.13
CA SER A 36 1.11 -8.88 8.99
C SER A 36 0.46 -9.56 10.20
N GLY A 37 0.21 -10.87 10.11
CA GLY A 37 -0.31 -11.71 11.18
C GLY A 37 -0.72 -13.08 10.68
N THR A 38 -1.50 -13.81 11.47
CA THR A 38 -2.13 -15.07 11.07
C THR A 38 -3.64 -15.02 11.26
N LEU A 39 -4.36 -15.97 10.68
CA LEU A 39 -5.80 -16.08 10.88
C LEU A 39 -6.13 -16.33 12.35
N ARG A 40 -7.15 -15.65 12.85
CA ARG A 40 -7.73 -15.96 14.15
C ARG A 40 -8.38 -17.35 14.11
N ALA A 41 -8.34 -18.08 15.22
CA ALA A 41 -8.85 -19.44 15.35
C ALA A 41 -10.31 -19.61 14.90
N ASP A 42 -11.18 -18.67 15.27
CA ASP A 42 -12.58 -18.65 14.88
C ASP A 42 -12.75 -18.44 13.36
N VAL A 43 -11.98 -17.53 12.78
CA VAL A 43 -11.99 -17.26 11.33
C VAL A 43 -11.45 -18.44 10.53
N ALA A 44 -10.33 -19.02 10.94
CA ALA A 44 -9.71 -20.17 10.29
C ALA A 44 -10.68 -21.36 10.22
N ARG A 45 -11.41 -21.62 11.32
CA ARG A 45 -12.42 -22.67 11.39
C ARG A 45 -13.59 -22.45 10.43
N VAL A 46 -14.11 -21.22 10.35
CA VAL A 46 -15.21 -20.87 9.43
C VAL A 46 -14.79 -21.04 7.97
N LEU A 47 -13.54 -20.72 7.65
CA LEU A 47 -13.00 -20.83 6.29
C LEU A 47 -12.48 -22.24 5.95
N GLY A 48 -12.40 -23.16 6.91
CA GLY A 48 -11.80 -24.48 6.72
C GLY A 48 -10.28 -24.43 6.48
N LEU A 49 -9.60 -23.41 6.99
CA LEU A 49 -8.16 -23.17 6.83
C LEU A 49 -7.41 -23.41 8.15
N SER A 50 -6.08 -23.54 8.05
CA SER A 50 -5.20 -23.60 9.22
C SER A 50 -5.03 -22.24 9.88
N GLU A 51 -4.93 -22.20 11.21
CA GLU A 51 -4.55 -21.00 11.98
C GLU A 51 -3.11 -20.55 11.68
N ALA A 52 -2.29 -21.44 11.10
CA ALA A 52 -0.93 -21.12 10.67
C ALA A 52 -0.88 -20.34 9.35
N VAL A 53 -2.01 -20.10 8.68
CA VAL A 53 -2.05 -19.29 7.45
C VAL A 53 -1.64 -17.85 7.78
N VAL A 54 -0.54 -17.43 7.16
CA VAL A 54 0.00 -16.08 7.24
C VAL A 54 -0.82 -15.16 6.36
N VAL A 55 -1.16 -13.98 6.90
CA VAL A 55 -1.75 -12.87 6.15
C VAL A 55 -0.63 -11.89 5.82
N ALA A 56 -0.50 -11.52 4.54
CA ALA A 56 0.47 -10.52 4.10
C ALA A 56 0.02 -9.10 4.46
N GLY A 57 0.92 -8.11 4.38
CA GLY A 57 0.58 -6.68 4.48
C GLY A 57 -0.42 -6.24 3.41
N GLY A 58 -0.34 -6.83 2.22
CA GLY A 58 -1.20 -6.53 1.09
C GLY A 58 -0.92 -5.14 0.51
N GLY A 59 -1.89 -4.59 -0.22
CA GLY A 59 -1.74 -3.27 -0.82
C GLY A 59 -3.07 -2.75 -1.35
N GLY A 60 -3.06 -1.48 -1.77
CA GLY A 60 -4.19 -0.90 -2.50
C GLY A 60 -4.39 -1.56 -3.86
N ASP A 61 -5.54 -1.30 -4.48
CA ASP A 61 -5.94 -1.87 -5.77
C ASP A 61 -4.92 -1.62 -6.90
N ASN A 62 -4.42 -0.40 -7.07
CA ASN A 62 -3.48 -0.06 -8.14
C ASN A 62 -2.13 -0.76 -7.96
N ALA A 63 -1.61 -0.78 -6.74
CA ALA A 63 -0.34 -1.43 -6.41
C ALA A 63 -0.44 -2.95 -6.57
N THR A 64 -1.52 -3.55 -6.07
CA THR A 64 -1.76 -5.00 -6.22
C THR A 64 -2.09 -5.40 -7.66
N SER A 65 -2.72 -4.52 -8.45
CA SER A 65 -2.92 -4.73 -9.88
C SER A 65 -1.59 -4.71 -10.65
N ALA A 66 -0.69 -3.77 -10.32
CA ALA A 66 0.66 -3.75 -10.89
C ALA A 66 1.42 -5.04 -10.60
N LEU A 67 1.37 -5.53 -9.35
CA LEU A 67 1.96 -6.80 -8.96
C LEU A 67 1.36 -7.99 -9.74
N GLY A 68 0.03 -8.01 -9.89
CA GLY A 68 -0.68 -9.09 -10.58
C GLY A 68 -0.31 -9.26 -12.06
N ILE A 69 0.13 -8.19 -12.72
CA ILE A 69 0.61 -8.23 -14.11
C ILE A 69 2.15 -8.33 -14.22
N GLY A 70 2.85 -8.41 -13.08
CA GLY A 70 4.31 -8.51 -13.02
C GLY A 70 5.09 -7.20 -13.15
N ALA A 71 4.43 -6.04 -13.03
CA ALA A 71 5.10 -4.74 -13.02
C ALA A 71 5.72 -4.49 -11.64
N ILE A 72 7.00 -4.84 -11.47
CA ILE A 72 7.71 -4.82 -10.18
C ILE A 72 9.08 -4.14 -10.25
N HIS A 73 9.58 -3.86 -11.44
CA HIS A 73 10.85 -3.17 -11.65
C HIS A 73 10.62 -1.72 -12.05
N ALA A 74 11.59 -0.86 -11.75
CA ALA A 74 11.54 0.53 -12.16
C ALA A 74 11.40 0.65 -13.68
N GLY A 75 10.44 1.46 -14.12
CA GLY A 75 10.08 1.63 -15.53
C GLY A 75 8.98 0.68 -16.01
N ASP A 76 8.66 -0.39 -15.26
CA ASP A 76 7.46 -1.18 -15.54
C ASP A 76 6.22 -0.30 -15.33
N GLY A 77 5.19 -0.54 -16.12
CA GLY A 77 3.96 0.21 -16.00
C GLY A 77 2.82 -0.41 -16.78
N PHE A 78 1.62 0.08 -16.54
CA PHE A 78 0.44 -0.34 -17.27
C PHE A 78 -0.50 0.81 -17.52
N VAL A 79 -1.30 0.63 -18.57
CA VAL A 79 -2.47 1.44 -18.84
C VAL A 79 -3.71 0.57 -18.65
N SER A 80 -4.60 0.99 -17.75
CA SER A 80 -5.92 0.42 -17.62
C SER A 80 -6.91 1.33 -18.35
N LEU A 81 -7.64 0.76 -19.32
CA LEU A 81 -8.64 1.45 -20.13
C LEU A 81 -10.06 1.03 -19.69
N GLY A 82 -10.34 1.16 -18.40
CA GLY A 82 -11.67 0.96 -17.85
C GLY A 82 -12.57 2.20 -18.05
N THR A 83 -13.66 2.29 -17.28
CA THR A 83 -14.53 3.47 -17.25
C THR A 83 -13.75 4.75 -16.91
N SER A 84 -12.67 4.61 -16.12
CA SER A 84 -11.67 5.65 -15.92
C SER A 84 -10.30 5.09 -16.28
N GLY A 85 -9.54 5.86 -17.04
CA GLY A 85 -8.18 5.49 -17.45
C GLY A 85 -7.19 5.65 -16.31
N VAL A 86 -6.30 4.69 -16.13
CA VAL A 86 -5.18 4.78 -15.18
C VAL A 86 -3.88 4.47 -15.92
N LEU A 87 -2.90 5.36 -15.82
CA LEU A 87 -1.51 5.07 -16.14
C LEU A 87 -0.75 4.97 -14.81
N SER A 88 -0.13 3.82 -14.57
CA SER A 88 0.72 3.59 -13.40
C SER A 88 2.10 3.16 -13.85
N VAL A 89 3.13 3.73 -13.23
CA VAL A 89 4.54 3.42 -13.52
C VAL A 89 5.25 3.19 -12.20
N VAL A 90 5.99 2.09 -12.11
CA VAL A 90 6.82 1.74 -10.97
C VAL A 90 8.09 2.59 -11.03
N GLY A 91 8.35 3.35 -9.97
CA GLY A 91 9.57 4.14 -9.80
C GLY A 91 10.64 3.38 -9.00
N ASP A 92 11.91 3.75 -9.18
CA ASP A 92 13.03 3.30 -8.35
C ASP A 92 13.14 4.08 -7.02
N ARG A 93 12.49 5.24 -6.94
CA ARG A 93 12.46 6.14 -5.79
C ARG A 93 11.18 6.96 -5.77
N PHE A 94 10.92 7.64 -4.66
CA PHE A 94 9.80 8.57 -4.55
C PHE A 94 10.03 9.81 -5.43
N THR A 95 9.20 9.98 -6.47
CA THR A 95 9.25 11.11 -7.42
C THR A 95 7.88 11.79 -7.55
N PRO A 96 7.50 12.66 -6.59
CA PRO A 96 6.20 13.33 -6.62
C PRO A 96 6.15 14.43 -7.69
N ASN A 97 5.01 14.57 -8.38
CA ASN A 97 4.74 15.71 -9.26
C ASN A 97 3.29 16.21 -9.10
N PRO A 98 2.95 16.77 -7.91
CA PRO A 98 1.59 17.23 -7.63
C PRO A 98 1.16 18.42 -8.50
N ALA A 99 2.10 19.24 -8.97
CA ALA A 99 1.80 20.37 -9.86
C ALA A 99 1.23 19.92 -11.21
N SER A 100 1.55 18.71 -11.66
CA SER A 100 0.95 18.08 -12.85
C SER A 100 -0.16 17.08 -12.50
N ALA A 101 -0.69 17.12 -11.28
CA ALA A 101 -1.70 16.18 -10.77
C ALA A 101 -1.28 14.70 -10.83
N VAL A 102 0.03 14.42 -10.78
CA VAL A 102 0.54 13.04 -10.71
C VAL A 102 0.66 12.64 -9.25
N HIS A 103 -0.05 11.56 -8.89
CA HIS A 103 0.05 10.95 -7.58
C HIS A 103 1.31 10.09 -7.47
N ALA A 104 2.01 10.17 -6.33
CA ALA A 104 3.14 9.31 -6.01
C ALA A 104 2.90 8.65 -4.65
N PHE A 105 2.91 7.31 -4.64
CA PHE A 105 2.69 6.48 -3.47
C PHE A 105 3.81 5.45 -3.32
N CYS A 106 3.88 4.78 -2.16
CA CYS A 106 4.70 3.57 -2.04
C CYS A 106 4.11 2.48 -2.95
N HIS A 107 5.00 1.69 -3.55
CA HIS A 107 4.64 0.44 -4.21
C HIS A 107 4.48 -0.68 -3.18
#